data_AF-A0A6A5ZI41-F1
#
_entry.id   AF-A0A6A5ZI41-F1
#
_cell.length_a   1.000
_cell.length_b   1.000
_cell.length_c   1.000
_cell.angle_alpha   90.00
_cell.angle_beta   90.00
_cell.angle_gamma   90.00
#
_symmetry.space_group_name_H-M   'P 1'
#
loop_
_entity.id
_entity.type
_entity.pdbx_description
1 polymer ?
#
loop_
_entity_poly.entity_id
_entity_poly.type
_entity_poly.pdbx_seq_one_letter_code
_entity_poly.pdbx_strand_id
1 'polypeptide(L)'
;MAMPALLVLPNEILVLLCRQLTIPALLALRLVHSHFASLVLANEATIAPYVASNTFPGAKRLLQVEADERRDFEWLKSLVLKYLAAVLVDRYRLCPKELFPQSPRRWIPTEEECGDFLRSHVESGLRVYKSLSALSICSER
;
A
#
# COMPACT_ATOMS: atom_id res chain seq x y z
N MET A 1 17.05 -32.91 -9.93
CA MET A 1 16.59 -31.54 -9.66
C MET A 1 15.13 -31.62 -9.27
N ALA A 2 14.79 -31.38 -8.00
CA ALA A 2 13.39 -31.39 -7.58
C ALA A 2 12.70 -30.16 -8.20
N MET A 3 11.65 -30.37 -9.02
CA MET A 3 10.77 -29.25 -9.35
C MET A 3 10.19 -28.74 -8.03
N PRO A 4 10.20 -27.43 -7.75
CA PRO A 4 9.59 -26.92 -6.54
C PRO A 4 8.11 -27.31 -6.59
N ALA A 5 7.67 -28.11 -5.61
CA ALA A 5 6.35 -28.76 -5.58
C ALA A 5 5.17 -27.80 -5.82
N LEU A 6 5.37 -26.51 -5.53
CA LEU A 6 4.42 -25.43 -5.79
C LEU A 6 4.11 -25.21 -7.27
N LEU A 7 5.09 -25.34 -8.19
CA LEU A 7 4.86 -25.07 -9.62
C LEU A 7 4.05 -26.16 -10.34
N VAL A 8 3.82 -27.30 -9.69
CA VAL A 8 2.99 -28.39 -10.21
C VAL A 8 1.49 -28.12 -9.95
N LEU A 9 1.17 -27.16 -9.08
CA LEU A 9 -0.20 -26.81 -8.77
C LEU A 9 -0.88 -26.07 -9.94
N PRO A 10 -2.20 -26.24 -10.12
CA PRO A 10 -2.97 -25.45 -11.08
C PRO A 10 -2.86 -23.94 -10.81
N ASN A 11 -2.89 -23.13 -11.86
CA ASN A 11 -2.74 -21.68 -11.77
C ASN A 11 -3.80 -21.04 -10.86
N GLU A 12 -5.01 -21.58 -10.84
CA GLU A 12 -6.13 -21.11 -10.00
C GLU A 12 -5.78 -21.22 -8.51
N ILE A 13 -5.13 -22.33 -8.12
CA ILE A 13 -4.66 -22.55 -6.75
C ILE A 13 -3.54 -21.58 -6.41
N LEU A 14 -2.62 -21.33 -7.35
CA LEU A 14 -1.55 -20.36 -7.17
C LEU A 14 -2.09 -18.93 -7.02
N VAL A 15 -3.15 -18.56 -7.75
CA VAL A 15 -3.84 -17.28 -7.57
C VAL A 15 -4.48 -17.19 -6.18
N LEU A 16 -5.12 -18.26 -5.69
CA LEU A 16 -5.67 -18.30 -4.34
C LEU A 16 -4.60 -18.15 -3.27
N LEU A 17 -3.44 -18.78 -3.44
CA LEU A 17 -2.29 -18.60 -2.55
C LEU A 17 -1.80 -17.15 -2.58
N CYS A 18 -1.66 -16.55 -3.76
CA CYS A 18 -1.25 -15.15 -3.91
C CYS A 18 -2.21 -14.18 -3.19
N ARG A 19 -3.52 -14.47 -3.18
CA ARG A 19 -4.54 -13.67 -2.47
C ARG A 19 -4.39 -13.69 -0.96
N GLN A 20 -3.70 -14.68 -0.38
CA GLN A 20 -3.45 -14.76 1.07
C GLN A 20 -2.16 -14.05 1.50
N LEU A 21 -1.41 -13.48 0.55
CA LEU A 21 -0.15 -12.80 0.84
C LEU A 21 -0.36 -11.36 1.28
N THR A 22 0.66 -10.81 1.92
CA THR A 22 0.84 -9.36 2.12
C THR A 22 1.63 -8.76 0.96
N ILE A 23 1.61 -7.43 0.82
CA ILE A 23 2.34 -6.72 -0.25
C ILE A 23 3.83 -7.11 -0.27
N PRO A 24 4.58 -7.12 0.85
CA PRO A 24 5.99 -7.52 0.84
C PRO A 24 6.19 -8.97 0.40
N ALA A 25 5.33 -9.88 0.85
CA ALA A 25 5.43 -11.30 0.49
C ALA A 25 5.11 -11.53 -0.99
N LEU A 26 4.10 -10.85 -1.54
CA LEU A 26 3.75 -10.91 -2.96
C LEU A 26 4.89 -10.35 -3.83
N LEU A 27 5.47 -9.21 -3.43
CA LEU A 27 6.64 -8.63 -4.10
C LEU A 27 7.84 -9.57 -4.11
N ALA A 28 8.14 -10.18 -2.96
CA ALA A 28 9.21 -11.16 -2.84
C ALA A 28 8.95 -12.36 -3.76
N LEU A 29 7.74 -12.94 -3.74
CA LEU A 29 7.38 -14.10 -4.56
C LEU A 29 7.57 -13.85 -6.06
N ARG A 30 7.22 -12.64 -6.53
CA ARG A 30 7.45 -12.23 -7.93
C ARG A 30 8.91 -12.20 -8.33
N LEU A 31 9.82 -11.97 -7.39
CA LEU A 31 11.27 -11.95 -7.65
C LEU A 31 11.89 -13.35 -7.63
N VAL A 32 11.19 -14.35 -7.06
CA VAL A 32 11.72 -15.72 -6.95
C VAL A 32 11.62 -16.48 -8.29
N HIS A 33 10.51 -16.32 -9.03
CA HIS A 33 10.30 -17.09 -10.26
C HIS A 33 9.46 -16.33 -11.29
N SER A 34 9.85 -16.39 -12.57
CA SER A 34 9.17 -15.72 -13.69
C SER A 34 7.70 -16.16 -13.83
N HIS A 35 7.41 -17.45 -13.63
CA HIS A 35 6.03 -17.97 -13.61
C HIS A 35 5.11 -17.21 -12.63
N PHE A 36 5.56 -16.98 -11.39
CA PHE A 36 4.79 -16.22 -10.41
C PHE A 36 4.66 -14.76 -10.81
N ALA A 37 5.70 -14.16 -11.40
CA ALA A 37 5.61 -12.79 -11.92
C ALA A 37 4.52 -12.67 -13.01
N SER A 38 4.50 -13.60 -13.97
CA SER A 38 3.50 -13.64 -15.04
C SER A 38 2.09 -13.91 -14.50
N LEU A 39 1.95 -14.85 -13.57
CA LEU A 39 0.67 -15.21 -12.97
C LEU A 39 0.06 -14.04 -12.17
N VAL A 40 0.89 -13.35 -11.38
CA VAL A 40 0.44 -12.19 -10.60
C VAL A 40 0.03 -11.04 -11.50
N LEU A 41 0.79 -10.76 -12.57
CA LEU A 41 0.45 -9.72 -13.54
C LEU A 41 -0.85 -10.03 -14.29
N ALA A 42 -1.04 -11.28 -14.74
CA ALA A 42 -2.25 -11.68 -15.45
C ALA A 42 -3.52 -11.64 -14.58
N ASN A 43 -3.37 -11.72 -13.25
CA ASN A 43 -4.49 -11.79 -12.30
C ASN A 43 -4.50 -10.62 -11.31
N GLU A 44 -3.86 -9.51 -11.65
CA GLU A 44 -3.62 -8.42 -10.70
C GLU A 44 -4.90 -7.85 -10.10
N ALA A 45 -5.94 -7.62 -10.93
CA ALA A 45 -7.22 -7.09 -10.48
C ALA A 45 -7.93 -7.99 -9.45
N THR A 46 -7.64 -9.30 -9.49
CA THR A 46 -8.20 -10.29 -8.56
C THR A 46 -7.32 -10.47 -7.34
N ILE A 47 -6.00 -10.35 -7.45
CA ILE A 47 -5.06 -10.56 -6.35
C ILE A 47 -4.94 -9.30 -5.49
N ALA A 48 -4.83 -8.13 -6.12
CA ALA A 48 -4.49 -6.88 -5.49
C ALA A 48 -5.43 -6.47 -4.34
N PRO A 49 -6.78 -6.54 -4.47
CA PRO A 49 -7.67 -6.10 -3.39
C PRO A 49 -7.53 -6.96 -2.12
N TYR A 50 -7.32 -8.26 -2.27
CA TYR A 50 -7.14 -9.18 -1.15
C TYR A 50 -5.79 -8.94 -0.46
N VAL A 51 -4.73 -8.79 -1.25
CA VAL A 51 -3.39 -8.52 -0.73
C VAL A 51 -3.33 -7.17 0.00
N ALA A 52 -4.03 -6.15 -0.52
CA ALA A 52 -4.20 -4.87 0.16
C ALA A 52 -4.91 -5.05 1.51
N SER A 53 -6.01 -5.79 1.53
CA SER A 53 -6.80 -6.07 2.74
C SER A 53 -6.01 -6.83 3.81
N ASN A 54 -5.17 -7.79 3.40
CA ASN A 54 -4.30 -8.53 4.31
C ASN A 54 -3.16 -7.67 4.87
N THR A 55 -2.68 -6.70 4.10
CA THR A 55 -1.56 -5.83 4.50
C THR A 55 -2.01 -4.70 5.41
N PHE A 56 -3.20 -4.15 5.17
CA PHE A 56 -3.77 -3.01 5.89
C PHE A 56 -5.10 -3.39 6.55
N PRO A 57 -5.10 -4.30 7.55
CA PRO A 57 -6.33 -4.75 8.17
C PRO A 57 -7.06 -3.57 8.84
N GLY A 58 -8.34 -3.40 8.50
CA GLY A 58 -9.19 -2.36 9.09
C GLY A 58 -9.07 -0.95 8.47
N ALA A 59 -8.17 -0.74 7.50
CA ALA A 59 -7.98 0.55 6.83
C ALA A 59 -9.05 0.79 5.73
N LYS A 60 -10.33 0.91 6.13
CA LYS A 60 -11.47 0.88 5.21
C LYS A 60 -11.43 2.01 4.18
N ARG A 61 -11.11 3.24 4.61
CA ARG A 61 -11.00 4.39 3.70
C ARG A 61 -9.81 4.31 2.78
N LEU A 62 -8.68 3.83 3.28
CA LEU A 62 -7.48 3.63 2.46
C LEU A 62 -7.75 2.65 1.31
N LEU A 63 -8.53 1.62 1.58
CA LEU A 63 -8.91 0.59 0.62
C LEU A 63 -10.15 0.98 -0.21
N GLN A 64 -10.74 2.14 0.05
CA GLN A 64 -11.86 2.65 -0.73
C GLN A 64 -11.31 3.20 -2.04
N VAL A 65 -11.56 2.44 -3.11
CA VAL A 65 -11.17 2.78 -4.47
C VAL A 65 -12.39 3.41 -5.14
N GLU A 66 -12.20 4.55 -5.81
CA GLU A 66 -13.26 5.14 -6.64
C GLU A 66 -13.66 4.14 -7.74
N ALA A 67 -14.91 4.16 -8.17
CA ALA A 67 -15.46 3.11 -9.05
C ALA A 67 -14.67 2.90 -10.35
N ASP A 68 -13.96 3.94 -10.84
CA ASP A 68 -13.16 3.91 -12.06
C ASP A 68 -11.66 3.67 -11.86
N GLU A 69 -11.18 3.60 -10.61
CA GLU A 69 -9.76 3.36 -10.35
C GLU A 69 -9.38 1.89 -10.53
N ARG A 70 -8.36 1.63 -11.35
CA ARG A 70 -7.83 0.28 -11.58
C ARG A 70 -7.11 -0.22 -10.32
N ARG A 71 -7.52 -1.40 -9.85
CA ARG A 71 -6.86 -2.10 -8.71
C ARG A 71 -5.68 -2.93 -9.20
N ASP A 72 -4.74 -2.25 -9.83
CA ASP A 72 -3.53 -2.85 -10.38
C ASP A 72 -2.38 -2.85 -9.36
N PHE A 73 -1.22 -3.29 -9.81
CA PHE A 73 -0.04 -3.36 -8.96
C PHE A 73 0.55 -1.98 -8.59
N GLU A 74 0.34 -0.95 -9.41
CA GLU A 74 0.77 0.41 -9.09
C GLU A 74 -0.13 1.01 -8.01
N TRP A 75 -1.44 0.76 -8.09
CA TRP A 75 -2.38 1.05 -7.01
C TRP A 75 -1.90 0.41 -5.69
N LEU A 76 -1.58 -0.88 -5.66
CA LEU A 76 -1.04 -1.56 -4.48
C LEU A 76 0.19 -0.88 -3.88
N LYS A 77 1.16 -0.50 -4.73
CA LYS A 77 2.37 0.19 -4.28
C LYS A 77 2.04 1.57 -3.70
N SER A 78 1.08 2.28 -4.29
CA SER A 78 0.67 3.60 -3.81
C SER A 78 0.07 3.55 -2.40
N LEU A 79 -0.61 2.46 -2.04
CA LEU A 79 -1.22 2.30 -0.72
C LEU A 79 -0.20 2.33 0.42
N VAL A 80 1.05 1.92 0.18
CA VAL A 80 2.10 1.96 1.20
C VAL A 80 2.37 3.39 1.65
N LEU A 81 2.49 4.33 0.71
CA LEU A 81 2.73 5.74 1.05
C LEU A 81 1.49 6.38 1.68
N LYS A 82 0.29 6.06 1.15
CA LYS A 82 -0.98 6.53 1.72
C LYS A 82 -1.17 6.04 3.16
N TYR A 83 -0.85 4.78 3.45
CA TYR A 83 -0.91 4.22 4.80
C TYR A 83 0.10 4.90 5.74
N LEU A 84 1.34 5.10 5.30
CA LEU A 84 2.34 5.82 6.09
C LEU A 84 1.88 7.25 6.41
N ALA A 85 1.31 7.96 5.44
CA ALA A 85 0.76 9.29 5.66
C ALA A 85 -0.38 9.25 6.69
N ALA A 86 -1.29 8.26 6.60
CA ALA A 86 -2.38 8.10 7.54
C ALA A 86 -1.90 7.83 8.98
N VAL A 87 -0.88 6.97 9.15
CA VAL A 87 -0.27 6.67 10.46
C VAL A 87 0.48 7.89 11.02
N LEU A 88 1.19 8.65 10.18
CA LEU A 88 1.91 9.85 10.60
C LEU A 88 0.95 10.95 11.08
N VAL A 89 -0.15 11.17 10.35
CA VAL A 89 -1.17 12.16 10.71
C VAL A 89 -1.94 11.74 11.97
N ASP A 90 -2.25 10.45 12.14
CA ASP A 90 -2.92 9.94 13.35
C ASP A 90 -2.07 10.17 14.61
N ARG A 91 -0.76 9.98 14.50
CA ARG A 91 0.20 10.26 15.59
C ARG A 91 0.50 11.75 15.76
N TYR A 92 0.09 12.60 14.84
CA TYR A 92 0.32 14.03 14.91
C TYR A 92 -0.67 14.67 15.90
N ARG A 93 -0.18 14.94 17.12
CA ARG A 93 -0.91 15.79 18.06
C ARG A 93 -0.86 17.22 17.55
N LEU A 94 -1.97 17.72 17.03
CA LEU A 94 -2.09 19.13 16.70
C LEU A 94 -1.94 19.93 18.00
N CYS A 95 -0.87 20.72 18.13
CA CYS A 95 -0.75 21.66 19.23
C CYS A 95 -1.91 22.67 19.15
N PRO A 96 -2.56 23.01 20.27
CA PRO A 96 -3.88 23.62 20.25
C PRO A 96 -3.77 25.15 20.21
N LYS A 97 -4.37 25.77 19.19
CA LYS A 97 -5.29 26.95 19.25
C LYS A 97 -5.45 27.66 17.91
N GLU A 98 -4.51 27.52 16.98
CA GLU A 98 -4.49 28.36 15.77
C GLU A 98 -5.27 27.75 14.60
N LEU A 99 -5.23 26.42 14.42
CA LEU A 99 -5.87 25.75 13.28
C LEU A 99 -7.29 25.26 13.55
N PHE A 100 -7.65 24.98 14.80
CA PHE A 100 -8.98 24.47 15.17
C PHE A 100 -9.48 25.09 16.49
N PRO A 101 -9.84 26.38 16.49
CA PRO A 101 -10.27 27.09 17.71
C PRO A 101 -11.56 26.55 18.35
N GLN A 102 -12.35 25.75 17.61
CA GLN A 102 -13.66 25.24 18.02
C GLN A 102 -13.70 23.71 18.22
N SER A 103 -12.59 22.98 17.98
CA SER A 103 -12.55 21.52 18.12
C SER A 103 -11.95 21.12 19.47
N PRO A 104 -12.68 20.37 20.33
CA PRO A 104 -12.10 19.78 21.54
C PRO A 104 -11.14 18.62 21.23
N ARG A 105 -11.03 18.18 19.97
CA ARG A 105 -10.18 17.06 19.56
C ARG A 105 -8.76 17.53 19.25
N ARG A 106 -7.77 16.91 19.91
CA ARG A 106 -6.32 17.18 19.76
C ARG A 106 -5.62 16.28 18.72
N TRP A 107 -6.36 15.45 18.00
CA TRP A 107 -5.85 14.42 17.09
C TRP A 107 -6.83 14.18 15.94
N ILE A 108 -6.33 13.67 14.82
CA ILE A 108 -7.09 13.36 13.60
C ILE A 108 -7.08 11.84 13.43
N PRO A 109 -8.20 11.13 13.68
CA PRO A 109 -8.25 9.69 13.51
C PRO A 109 -7.95 9.28 12.08
N THR A 110 -7.25 8.16 11.86
CA THR A 110 -6.91 7.62 10.53
C THR A 110 -8.10 7.52 9.58
N GLU A 111 -9.30 7.21 10.08
CA GLU A 111 -10.49 6.96 9.26
C GLU A 111 -11.47 8.16 9.16
N GLU A 112 -11.05 9.39 9.51
CA GLU A 112 -11.91 10.59 9.38
C GLU A 112 -11.57 11.45 8.16
N GLU A 113 -12.60 11.98 7.49
CA GLU A 113 -12.53 12.85 6.30
C GLU A 113 -11.73 14.14 6.53
N CYS A 114 -11.86 14.71 7.72
CA CYS A 114 -11.21 15.98 8.07
C CYS A 114 -9.67 15.92 7.95
N GLY A 115 -9.09 14.71 7.96
CA GLY A 115 -7.67 14.48 7.81
C GLY A 115 -7.17 14.36 6.38
N ASP A 116 -8.04 14.27 5.38
CA ASP A 116 -7.65 13.90 4.02
C ASP A 116 -6.68 14.90 3.38
N PHE A 117 -6.93 16.21 3.59
CA PHE A 117 -6.02 17.25 3.13
C PHE A 117 -4.60 17.08 3.70
N LEU A 118 -4.49 16.85 5.01
CA LEU A 118 -3.21 16.66 5.68
C LEU A 118 -2.54 15.36 5.26
N ARG A 119 -3.29 14.26 5.13
CA ARG A 119 -2.76 12.98 4.65
C ARG A 119 -2.24 13.10 3.22
N SER A 120 -2.98 13.76 2.32
CA SER A 120 -2.54 14.00 0.94
C SER A 120 -1.27 14.86 0.88
N HIS A 121 -1.17 15.87 1.74
CA HIS A 121 0.02 16.71 1.85
C HIS A 121 1.24 15.91 2.34
N VAL A 122 1.08 15.11 3.40
CA VAL A 122 2.14 14.23 3.91
C VAL A 122 2.53 13.17 2.88
N GLU A 123 1.56 12.55 2.18
CA GLU A 123 1.82 11.58 1.12
C GLU A 123 2.68 12.20 0.00
N SER A 124 2.35 13.43 -0.41
CA SER A 124 3.13 14.17 -1.41
C SER A 124 4.57 14.41 -0.95
N GLY A 125 4.76 14.81 0.31
CA GLY A 125 6.08 14.95 0.93
C GLY A 125 6.87 13.64 0.95
N LEU A 126 6.22 12.52 1.32
CA LEU A 126 6.84 11.19 1.30
C LEU A 126 7.24 10.75 -0.12
N ARG A 127 6.43 11.09 -1.13
CA ARG A 127 6.74 10.80 -2.53
C ARG A 127 7.99 11.55 -2.99
N VAL A 128 8.10 12.84 -2.65
CA VAL A 128 9.30 13.64 -2.93
C VAL A 128 10.52 13.08 -2.20
N TYR A 129 10.38 12.77 -0.91
CA TYR A 129 11.47 12.18 -0.12
C TYR A 129 11.97 10.87 -0.72
N LYS A 130 11.05 9.98 -1.13
CA LYS A 130 11.40 8.72 -1.81
C LYS A 130 12.19 8.98 -3.09
N SER A 131 11.76 9.91 -3.93
CA SER A 131 12.47 10.27 -5.15
C SER A 131 13.87 10.83 -4.88
N LEU A 132 14.01 11.73 -3.89
CA LEU A 132 15.32 12.28 -3.51
C LEU A 132 16.26 11.22 -2.93
N SER A 133 15.74 10.31 -2.09
CA SER A 133 16.54 9.23 -1.53
C SER A 133 17.11 8.29 -2.60
N ALA A 134 16.36 8.05 -3.68
CA ALA A 134 16.83 7.26 -4.81
C ALA A 134 17.98 7.95 -5.56
N LEU A 135 17.98 9.28 -5.64
CA LEU A 135 19.06 10.06 -6.27
C LEU A 135 20.32 10.10 -5.40
N SER A 136 20.17 10.22 -4.09
CA SER A 136 21.29 10.20 -3.13
C SER A 136 22.09 8.90 -3.24
N ILE A 137 21.41 7.76 -3.42
CA ILE A 137 22.04 6.44 -3.57
C ILE A 137 22.81 6.33 -4.90
N CYS A 138 22.40 7.06 -5.94
CA CYS A 138 23.11 7.12 -7.22
C CYS A 138 24.33 8.05 -7.20
N SER A 139 24.43 8.98 -6.24
CA SER A 139 25.56 9.91 -6.14
C SER A 139 26.81 9.31 -5.47
N GLU A 140 26.68 8.15 -4.82
CA GLU A 140 27.77 7.47 -4.10
C GLU A 140 28.31 6.23 -4.85
N ARG A 141 27.97 6.06 -6.13
CA ARG A 141 28.56 5.06 -7.04
C ARG A 141 29.37 5.73 -8.13
#